data_AF-X0ZDH2-F1
#
_entry.id   AF-X0ZDH2-F1
#
_cell.length_a   1.000
_cell.length_b   1.000
_cell.length_c   1.000
_cell.angle_alpha   90.00
_cell.angle_beta   90.00
_cell.angle_gamma   90.00
#
_symmetry.space_group_name_H-M   'P 1'
#
loop_
_entity.id
_entity.type
_entity.pdbx_description
1 polymer ?
#
loop_
_entity_poly.entity_id
_entity_poly.type
_entity_poly.pdbx_seq_one_letter_code
_entity_poly.pdbx_strand_id
1 'polypeptide(L)'
;RTQNSLKTTGESLETTTKGLEGARAELGDIKPKLGQTTTLIEEKTQSNAALSAEIEGLKGNLDSANAKVTELESALESRKEELGVTISELSTELEASKSKMQGFENKVADFESTTSNSKGQTDKLTAEIQELNSKLSATQDENTNLNSQLMELNNILLQKDTKIQKLTDNIDNKEKLVDAQTARLEEVETELGELKPPELGSGGFATEERTTCPMCGAVGHNIKQIEDKTKVLSYVGHIPMYAKKHVCKKCGYEF
;
A
#
# COMPACT_ATOMS: atom_id res chain seq x y z
N ARG A 1 -131.46 -70.92 99.90
CA ARG A 1 -130.38 -69.92 99.65
C ARG A 1 -129.09 -70.60 99.17
N THR A 2 -128.66 -71.70 99.77
CA THR A 2 -127.42 -72.45 99.49
C THR A 2 -127.35 -73.16 98.11
N GLN A 3 -128.48 -73.63 97.56
CA GLN A 3 -128.50 -74.35 96.28
C GLN A 3 -128.31 -73.42 95.06
N ASN A 4 -128.92 -72.22 95.09
CA ASN A 4 -128.71 -71.20 94.05
C ASN A 4 -127.28 -70.64 94.07
N SER A 5 -126.66 -70.51 95.25
CA SER A 5 -125.27 -70.06 95.33
C SER A 5 -124.28 -71.09 94.78
N LEU A 6 -124.55 -72.39 94.90
CA LEU A 6 -123.71 -73.45 94.34
C LEU A 6 -123.75 -73.46 92.79
N LYS A 7 -124.93 -73.26 92.20
CA LYS A 7 -125.11 -73.19 90.75
C LYS A 7 -124.38 -71.98 90.14
N THR A 8 -124.56 -70.79 90.73
CA THR A 8 -123.84 -69.58 90.30
C THR A 8 -122.32 -69.70 90.49
N THR A 9 -121.87 -70.37 91.56
CA THR A 9 -120.44 -70.66 91.75
C THR A 9 -119.90 -71.60 90.67
N GLY A 10 -120.65 -72.63 90.29
CA GLY A 10 -120.27 -73.57 89.21
C GLY A 10 -120.21 -72.91 87.83
N GLU A 11 -121.20 -72.09 87.48
CA GLU A 11 -121.21 -71.30 86.24
C GLU A 11 -120.03 -70.31 86.18
N SER A 12 -119.68 -69.69 87.32
CA SER A 12 -118.50 -68.82 87.46
C SER A 12 -117.18 -69.58 87.32
N LEU A 13 -117.11 -70.82 87.81
CA LEU A 13 -115.92 -71.67 87.68
C LEU A 13 -115.70 -72.09 86.22
N GLU A 14 -116.76 -72.45 85.51
CA GLU A 14 -116.69 -72.85 84.10
C GLU A 14 -116.29 -71.67 83.19
N THR A 15 -116.82 -70.47 83.44
CA THR A 15 -116.39 -69.25 82.74
C THR A 15 -114.93 -68.91 83.03
N THR A 16 -114.48 -69.06 84.28
CA THR A 16 -113.07 -68.87 84.64
C THR A 16 -112.16 -69.90 83.94
N THR A 17 -112.62 -71.15 83.83
CA THR A 17 -111.87 -72.24 83.17
C THR A 17 -111.72 -71.98 81.67
N LYS A 18 -112.80 -71.60 80.98
CA LYS A 18 -112.73 -71.21 79.56
C LYS A 18 -111.86 -69.97 79.33
N GLY A 19 -111.88 -69.01 80.25
CA GLY A 19 -110.98 -67.85 80.22
C GLY A 19 -109.50 -68.23 80.37
N LEU A 20 -109.20 -69.17 81.27
CA LEU A 20 -107.85 -69.72 81.46
C LEU A 20 -107.37 -70.52 80.24
N GLU A 21 -108.23 -71.31 79.61
CA GLU A 21 -107.92 -72.04 78.38
C GLU A 21 -107.65 -71.08 77.22
N GLY A 22 -108.45 -70.02 77.07
CA GLY A 22 -108.22 -68.95 76.09
C GLY A 22 -106.89 -68.23 76.31
N ALA A 23 -106.61 -67.80 77.55
CA ALA A 23 -105.34 -67.17 77.91
C ALA A 23 -104.14 -68.10 77.67
N ARG A 24 -104.30 -69.41 77.90
CA ARG A 24 -103.26 -70.42 77.65
C ARG A 24 -102.99 -70.60 76.15
N ALA A 25 -104.03 -70.57 75.32
CA ALA A 25 -103.89 -70.61 73.86
C ALA A 25 -103.16 -69.36 73.35
N GLU A 26 -103.57 -68.17 73.80
CA GLU A 26 -102.89 -66.91 73.47
C GLU A 26 -101.42 -66.91 73.91
N LEU A 27 -101.12 -67.41 75.12
CA LEU A 27 -99.76 -67.57 75.61
C LEU A 27 -98.94 -68.55 74.74
N GLY A 28 -99.59 -69.61 74.27
CA GLY A 28 -99.04 -70.59 73.34
C GLY A 28 -98.60 -69.97 72.01
N ASP A 29 -99.36 -68.99 71.51
CA ASP A 29 -99.07 -68.25 70.27
C ASP A 29 -98.07 -67.09 70.46
N ILE A 30 -98.08 -66.44 71.62
CA ILE A 30 -97.18 -65.31 71.92
C ILE A 30 -95.74 -65.79 72.13
N LYS A 31 -95.54 -66.93 72.81
CA LYS A 31 -94.20 -67.47 73.10
C LYS A 31 -93.31 -67.68 71.85
N PRO A 32 -93.78 -68.30 70.75
CA PRO A 32 -92.97 -68.44 69.55
C PRO A 32 -92.73 -67.10 68.84
N LYS A 33 -93.70 -66.17 68.84
CA LYS A 33 -93.51 -64.82 68.29
C LYS A 33 -92.44 -64.03 69.05
N LEU A 34 -92.43 -64.15 70.39
CA LEU A 34 -91.39 -63.54 71.22
C LEU A 34 -90.02 -64.11 70.88
N GLY A 35 -89.90 -65.43 70.75
CA GLY A 35 -88.66 -66.09 70.34
C GLY A 35 -88.16 -65.61 68.97
N GLN A 36 -89.04 -65.55 67.96
CA GLN A 36 -88.71 -65.00 66.64
C GLN A 36 -88.23 -63.54 66.71
N THR A 37 -88.90 -62.73 67.53
CA THR A 37 -88.53 -61.32 67.72
C THR A 37 -87.16 -61.19 68.38
N THR A 38 -86.84 -62.04 69.37
CA THR A 38 -85.52 -62.09 69.99
C THR A 38 -84.42 -62.42 68.99
N THR A 39 -84.62 -63.44 68.14
CA THR A 39 -83.64 -63.81 67.10
C THR A 39 -83.44 -62.66 66.10
N LEU A 40 -84.52 -62.02 65.65
CA LEU A 40 -84.43 -60.88 64.73
C LEU A 40 -83.67 -59.69 65.35
N ILE A 41 -83.87 -59.43 66.65
CA ILE A 41 -83.12 -58.41 67.38
C ILE A 41 -81.63 -58.76 67.41
N GLU A 42 -81.27 -60.01 67.74
CA GLU A 42 -79.88 -60.45 67.76
C GLU A 42 -79.20 -60.30 66.39
N GLU A 43 -79.88 -60.69 65.30
CA GLU A 43 -79.39 -60.49 63.93
C GLU A 43 -79.16 -59.01 63.60
N LYS A 44 -80.11 -58.14 63.96
CA LYS A 44 -79.98 -56.69 63.76
C LYS A 44 -78.88 -56.09 64.61
N THR A 45 -78.68 -56.56 65.84
CA THR A 45 -77.58 -56.12 66.70
C THR A 45 -76.23 -56.52 66.10
N GLN A 46 -76.09 -57.74 65.59
CA GLN A 46 -74.87 -58.17 64.91
C GLN A 46 -74.61 -57.36 63.63
N SER A 47 -75.64 -57.12 62.82
CA SER A 47 -75.54 -56.30 61.61
C SER A 47 -75.11 -54.86 61.93
N ASN A 48 -75.67 -54.25 62.98
CA ASN A 48 -75.28 -52.90 63.41
C ASN A 48 -73.84 -52.83 63.92
N ALA A 49 -73.38 -53.88 64.61
CA ALA A 49 -71.98 -53.99 65.04
C ALA A 49 -71.03 -54.07 63.83
N ALA A 50 -71.38 -54.88 62.82
CA ALA A 50 -70.59 -54.99 61.59
C ALA A 50 -70.53 -53.65 60.83
N LEU A 51 -71.67 -52.97 60.67
CA LEU A 51 -71.73 -51.66 60.02
C LEU A 51 -70.94 -50.59 60.80
N SER A 52 -70.94 -50.64 62.14
CA SER A 52 -70.10 -49.72 62.94
C SER A 52 -68.61 -49.94 62.68
N ALA A 53 -68.17 -51.20 62.65
CA ALA A 53 -66.77 -51.53 62.35
C ALA A 53 -66.36 -51.08 60.93
N GLU A 54 -67.26 -51.24 59.94
CA GLU A 54 -67.03 -50.74 58.58
C GLU A 54 -66.90 -49.21 58.53
N ILE A 55 -67.78 -48.49 59.24
CA ILE A 55 -67.72 -47.03 59.36
C ILE A 55 -66.41 -46.57 59.98
N GLU A 56 -65.93 -47.26 61.03
CA GLU A 56 -64.63 -46.94 61.64
C GLU A 56 -63.46 -47.19 60.68
N GLY A 57 -63.48 -48.28 59.92
CA GLY A 57 -62.49 -48.55 58.89
C GLY A 57 -62.48 -47.50 57.78
N LEU A 58 -63.67 -47.09 57.30
CA LEU A 58 -63.80 -46.04 56.29
C LEU A 58 -63.31 -44.67 56.80
N LYS A 59 -63.57 -44.34 58.07
CA LYS A 59 -63.02 -43.13 58.70
C LYS A 59 -61.49 -43.16 58.75
N GLY A 60 -60.89 -44.27 59.15
CA GLY A 60 -59.42 -44.41 59.14
C GLY A 60 -58.82 -44.26 57.74
N ASN A 61 -59.46 -44.83 56.72
CA ASN A 61 -59.04 -44.67 55.32
C ASN A 61 -59.17 -43.22 54.85
N LEU A 62 -60.24 -42.52 55.23
CA LEU A 62 -60.46 -41.11 54.92
C LEU A 62 -59.38 -40.22 55.56
N ASP A 63 -59.06 -40.46 56.82
CA ASP A 63 -58.01 -39.71 57.54
C ASP A 63 -56.64 -39.93 56.90
N SER A 64 -56.32 -41.17 56.52
CA SER A 64 -55.08 -41.49 55.80
C SER A 64 -55.01 -40.82 54.42
N ALA A 65 -56.12 -40.83 53.67
CA ALA A 65 -56.20 -40.16 52.38
C ALA A 65 -56.02 -38.64 52.52
N ASN A 66 -56.66 -38.03 53.52
CA ASN A 66 -56.53 -36.60 53.81
C ASN A 66 -55.07 -36.22 54.17
N ALA A 67 -54.41 -37.01 55.01
CA ALA A 67 -53.00 -36.79 55.34
C ALA A 67 -52.11 -36.82 54.10
N LYS A 68 -52.36 -37.77 53.18
CA LYS A 68 -51.61 -37.90 51.94
C LYS A 68 -51.88 -36.75 50.95
N VAL A 69 -53.11 -36.23 50.91
CA VAL A 69 -53.44 -35.03 50.13
C VAL A 69 -52.64 -33.83 50.64
N THR A 70 -52.62 -33.58 51.95
CA THR A 70 -51.86 -32.48 52.54
C THR A 70 -50.35 -32.58 52.28
N GLU A 71 -49.79 -33.80 52.34
CA GLU A 71 -48.39 -34.03 52.00
C GLU A 71 -48.09 -33.69 50.54
N LEU A 72 -48.93 -34.17 49.61
CA LEU A 72 -48.78 -33.91 48.18
C LEU A 72 -48.95 -32.43 47.84
N GLU A 73 -49.89 -31.74 48.48
CA GLU A 73 -50.09 -30.29 48.31
C GLU A 73 -48.85 -29.51 48.76
N SER A 74 -48.27 -29.87 49.91
CA SER A 74 -47.05 -29.23 50.41
C SER A 74 -45.85 -29.50 49.50
N ALA A 75 -45.69 -30.73 48.99
CA ALA A 75 -44.63 -31.07 48.07
C ALA A 75 -44.76 -30.32 46.73
N LEU A 76 -46.00 -30.16 46.24
CA LEU A 76 -46.27 -29.45 45.00
C LEU A 76 -45.94 -27.96 45.11
N GLU A 77 -46.31 -27.31 46.22
CA GLU A 77 -45.98 -25.90 46.43
C GLU A 77 -44.46 -25.68 46.60
N SER A 78 -43.77 -26.56 47.33
CA SER A 78 -42.31 -26.53 47.44
C SER A 78 -41.65 -26.64 46.05
N ARG A 79 -42.13 -27.58 45.23
CA ARG A 79 -41.57 -27.78 43.89
C ARG A 79 -41.81 -26.60 42.95
N LYS A 80 -42.98 -25.96 43.08
CA LYS A 80 -43.33 -24.76 42.32
C LYS A 80 -42.42 -23.59 42.66
N GLU A 81 -42.10 -23.39 43.94
CA GLU A 81 -41.18 -22.35 44.38
C GLU A 81 -39.75 -22.60 43.87
N GLU A 82 -39.24 -23.83 43.98
CA GLU A 82 -37.94 -24.22 43.44
C GLU A 82 -37.82 -23.94 41.93
N LEU A 83 -38.87 -24.30 41.17
CA LEU A 83 -38.93 -24.02 39.74
C LEU A 83 -38.97 -22.52 39.44
N GLY A 84 -39.68 -21.73 40.25
CA GLY A 84 -39.71 -20.28 40.16
C GLY A 84 -38.33 -19.65 40.31
N VAL A 85 -37.57 -20.06 41.33
CA VAL A 85 -36.19 -19.62 41.55
C VAL A 85 -35.30 -20.01 40.37
N THR A 86 -35.37 -21.27 39.94
CA THR A 86 -34.55 -21.79 38.82
C THR A 86 -34.82 -21.00 37.53
N ILE A 87 -36.09 -20.68 37.23
CA ILE A 87 -36.46 -19.88 36.05
C ILE A 87 -35.88 -18.48 36.15
N SER A 88 -35.91 -17.85 37.32
CA SER A 88 -35.37 -16.50 37.53
C SER A 88 -33.84 -16.47 37.33
N GLU A 89 -33.14 -17.47 37.84
CA GLU A 89 -31.68 -17.61 37.69
C GLU A 89 -31.30 -17.80 36.22
N LEU A 90 -31.93 -18.74 35.52
CA LEU A 90 -31.68 -19.00 34.11
C LEU A 90 -32.00 -17.78 33.23
N SER A 91 -33.06 -17.03 33.56
CA SER A 91 -33.40 -15.79 32.85
C SER A 91 -32.31 -14.72 33.00
N THR A 92 -31.77 -14.58 34.22
CA THR A 92 -30.70 -13.64 34.51
C THR A 92 -29.41 -14.01 33.78
N GLU A 93 -29.05 -15.29 33.77
CA GLU A 93 -27.87 -15.80 33.08
C GLU A 93 -27.98 -15.68 31.55
N LEU A 94 -29.19 -15.86 31.01
CA LEU A 94 -29.49 -15.66 29.60
C LEU A 94 -29.26 -14.21 29.18
N GLU A 95 -29.78 -13.24 29.94
CA GLU A 95 -29.60 -11.81 29.65
C GLU A 95 -28.13 -11.36 29.82
N ALA A 96 -27.41 -11.90 30.81
CA ALA A 96 -25.97 -11.67 30.96
C ALA A 96 -25.18 -12.22 29.76
N SER A 97 -25.52 -13.42 29.29
CA SER A 97 -24.89 -14.04 28.12
C SER A 97 -25.18 -13.25 26.84
N LYS A 98 -26.42 -12.79 26.65
CA LYS A 98 -26.83 -11.92 25.54
C LYS A 98 -26.07 -10.60 25.52
N SER A 99 -25.89 -9.97 26.68
CA SER A 99 -25.10 -8.75 26.82
C SER A 99 -23.62 -8.97 26.45
N LYS A 100 -23.04 -10.12 26.86
CA LYS A 100 -21.67 -10.48 26.47
C LYS A 100 -21.53 -10.71 24.96
N MET A 101 -22.50 -11.38 24.33
CA MET A 101 -22.49 -11.60 22.87
C MET A 101 -22.50 -10.29 22.10
N GLN A 102 -23.37 -9.33 22.46
CA GLN A 102 -23.36 -7.99 21.86
C GLN A 102 -22.01 -7.28 22.05
N GLY A 103 -21.38 -7.43 23.22
CA GLY A 103 -20.03 -6.91 23.46
C GLY A 103 -18.97 -7.52 22.56
N PHE A 104 -19.07 -8.81 22.23
CA PHE A 104 -18.17 -9.47 21.28
C PHE A 104 -18.45 -9.07 19.83
N GLU A 105 -19.71 -8.93 19.43
CA GLU A 105 -20.10 -8.46 18.09
C GLU A 105 -19.52 -7.07 17.79
N ASN A 106 -19.61 -6.15 18.74
CA ASN A 106 -19.02 -4.81 18.60
C ASN A 106 -17.49 -4.86 18.44
N LYS A 107 -16.80 -5.70 19.22
CA LYS A 107 -15.34 -5.88 19.09
C LYS A 107 -14.94 -6.47 17.74
N VAL A 108 -15.73 -7.40 17.20
CA VAL A 108 -15.50 -7.95 15.86
C VAL A 108 -15.61 -6.85 14.82
N ALA A 109 -16.65 -6.02 14.88
CA ALA A 109 -16.81 -4.89 13.96
C ALA A 109 -15.64 -3.89 14.03
N ASP A 110 -15.14 -3.58 15.24
CA ASP A 110 -13.98 -2.71 15.44
C ASP A 110 -12.70 -3.30 14.83
N PHE A 111 -12.48 -4.61 15.01
CA PHE A 111 -11.33 -5.31 14.42
C PHE A 111 -11.41 -5.40 12.89
N GLU A 112 -12.59 -5.60 12.32
CA GLU A 112 -12.80 -5.58 10.87
C GLU A 112 -12.48 -4.20 10.28
N SER A 113 -12.96 -3.13 10.93
CA SER A 113 -12.66 -1.75 10.54
C SER A 113 -11.15 -1.45 10.58
N THR A 114 -10.49 -1.84 11.68
CA THR A 114 -9.04 -1.65 11.84
C THR A 114 -8.25 -2.43 10.79
N THR A 115 -8.64 -3.68 10.52
CA THR A 115 -8.01 -4.54 9.51
C THR A 115 -8.13 -3.93 8.11
N SER A 116 -9.33 -3.42 7.77
CA SER A 116 -9.57 -2.75 6.49
C SER A 116 -8.69 -1.51 6.32
N ASN A 117 -8.58 -0.68 7.37
CA ASN A 117 -7.72 0.50 7.35
C ASN A 117 -6.22 0.14 7.20
N SER A 118 -5.73 -0.84 7.96
CA SER A 118 -4.34 -1.32 7.85
C SER A 118 -4.04 -1.92 6.47
N LYS A 119 -5.01 -2.61 5.87
CA LYS A 119 -4.89 -3.11 4.49
C LYS A 119 -4.73 -1.95 3.50
N GLY A 120 -5.58 -0.92 3.59
CA GLY A 120 -5.48 0.27 2.75
C GLY A 120 -4.14 1.00 2.88
N GLN A 121 -3.59 1.09 4.09
CA GLN A 121 -2.25 1.65 4.31
C GLN A 121 -1.15 0.80 3.67
N THR A 122 -1.26 -0.53 3.77
CA THR A 122 -0.32 -1.48 3.16
C THR A 122 -0.32 -1.34 1.63
N ASP A 123 -1.51 -1.26 1.03
CA ASP A 123 -1.65 -1.09 -0.42
C ASP A 123 -1.03 0.24 -0.89
N LYS A 124 -1.24 1.33 -0.14
CA LYS A 124 -0.63 2.64 -0.42
C LYS A 124 0.90 2.60 -0.34
N LEU A 125 1.46 2.04 0.73
CA LEU A 125 2.91 1.91 0.88
C LEU A 125 3.53 1.01 -0.20
N THR A 126 2.81 -0.04 -0.58
CA THR A 126 3.24 -0.94 -1.68
C THR A 126 3.34 -0.18 -3.01
N ALA A 127 2.35 0.66 -3.32
CA ALA A 127 2.37 1.50 -4.52
C ALA A 127 3.53 2.52 -4.49
N GLU A 128 3.78 3.15 -3.34
CA GLU A 128 4.88 4.11 -3.17
C GLU A 128 6.25 3.44 -3.34
N ILE A 129 6.44 2.23 -2.83
CA ILE A 129 7.65 1.43 -3.03
C ILE A 129 7.86 1.11 -4.53
N GLN A 130 6.80 0.74 -5.26
CA GLN A 130 6.89 0.47 -6.69
C GLN A 130 7.29 1.72 -7.49
N GLU A 131 6.73 2.88 -7.14
CA GLU A 131 7.08 4.15 -7.76
C GLU A 131 8.54 4.53 -7.49
N LEU A 132 8.99 4.43 -6.24
CA LEU A 132 10.37 4.71 -5.86
C LEU A 132 11.36 3.77 -6.56
N ASN A 133 11.05 2.47 -6.66
CA ASN A 133 11.88 1.52 -7.39
C ASN A 133 11.99 1.86 -8.89
N SER A 134 10.89 2.30 -9.50
CA SER A 134 10.89 2.73 -10.90
C SER A 134 11.76 3.96 -11.11
N LYS A 135 11.68 4.95 -10.21
CA LYS A 135 12.54 6.15 -10.23
C LYS A 135 14.01 5.78 -10.03
N LEU A 136 14.30 4.89 -9.08
CA LEU A 136 15.66 4.43 -8.82
C LEU A 136 16.28 3.76 -10.05
N SER A 137 15.53 2.89 -10.72
CA SER A 137 15.98 2.26 -11.98
C SER A 137 16.29 3.30 -13.06
N ALA A 138 15.40 4.27 -13.24
CA ALA A 138 15.61 5.32 -14.25
C ALA A 138 16.85 6.17 -13.95
N THR A 139 17.07 6.56 -12.69
CA THR A 139 18.27 7.29 -12.27
C THR A 139 19.54 6.44 -12.42
N GLN A 140 19.46 5.13 -12.16
CA GLN A 140 20.58 4.22 -12.37
C GLN A 140 20.96 4.16 -13.87
N ASP A 141 19.97 4.01 -14.75
CA ASP A 141 20.18 3.99 -16.20
C ASP A 141 20.80 5.31 -16.68
N GLU A 142 20.29 6.46 -16.21
CA GLU A 142 20.85 7.77 -16.53
C GLU A 142 22.31 7.89 -16.08
N ASN A 143 22.64 7.40 -14.88
CA ASN A 143 24.01 7.44 -14.36
C ASN A 143 24.96 6.55 -15.20
N THR A 144 24.51 5.36 -15.62
CA THR A 144 25.31 4.51 -16.53
C THR A 144 25.56 5.17 -17.89
N ASN A 145 24.56 5.88 -18.42
CA ASN A 145 24.67 6.63 -19.67
C ASN A 145 25.65 7.81 -19.53
N LEU A 146 25.52 8.61 -18.47
CA LEU A 146 26.44 9.72 -18.17
C LEU A 146 27.88 9.23 -17.99
N ASN A 147 28.07 8.10 -17.29
CA ASN A 147 29.39 7.51 -17.11
C ASN A 147 30.01 7.05 -18.44
N SER A 148 29.19 6.51 -19.35
CA SER A 148 29.63 6.15 -20.71
C SER A 148 30.04 7.38 -21.52
N GLN A 149 29.27 8.47 -21.43
CA GLN A 149 29.62 9.75 -22.07
C GLN A 149 30.91 10.34 -21.51
N LEU A 150 31.14 10.25 -20.19
CA LEU A 150 32.38 10.69 -19.56
C LEU A 150 33.59 9.89 -20.08
N MET A 151 33.48 8.57 -20.23
CA MET A 151 34.55 7.75 -20.80
C MET A 151 34.89 8.16 -22.24
N GLU A 152 33.87 8.41 -23.06
CA GLU A 152 34.06 8.85 -24.45
C GLU A 152 34.75 10.21 -24.53
N LEU A 153 34.28 11.19 -23.75
CA LEU A 153 34.91 12.51 -23.66
C LEU A 153 36.36 12.42 -23.19
N ASN A 154 36.66 11.56 -22.23
CA ASN A 154 38.02 11.36 -21.74
C ASN A 154 38.94 10.76 -22.82
N ASN A 155 38.43 9.81 -23.61
CA ASN A 155 39.17 9.26 -24.75
C ASN A 155 39.44 10.33 -25.82
N ILE A 156 38.43 11.15 -26.16
CA ILE A 156 38.60 12.28 -27.08
C ILE A 156 39.67 13.25 -26.56
N LEU A 157 39.64 13.56 -25.27
CA LEU A 157 40.61 14.46 -24.64
C LEU A 157 42.04 13.91 -24.76
N LEU A 158 42.25 12.62 -24.45
CA LEU A 158 43.55 11.96 -24.60
C LEU A 158 44.06 11.98 -26.05
N GLN A 159 43.16 11.78 -27.03
CA GLN A 159 43.50 11.88 -28.45
C GLN A 159 43.89 13.30 -28.85
N LYS A 160 43.18 14.32 -28.34
CA LYS A 160 43.50 15.72 -28.55
C LYS A 160 44.86 16.07 -27.95
N ASP A 161 45.14 15.65 -26.72
CA ASP A 161 46.43 15.88 -26.06
C ASP A 161 47.58 15.25 -26.84
N THR A 162 47.41 14.01 -27.31
CA THR A 162 48.41 13.35 -28.17
C THR A 162 48.65 14.12 -29.46
N LYS A 163 47.60 14.69 -30.06
CA LYS A 163 47.72 15.50 -31.28
C LYS A 163 48.40 16.83 -31.00
N ILE A 164 48.11 17.47 -29.87
CA ILE A 164 48.77 18.70 -29.42
C ILE A 164 50.27 18.42 -29.26
N GLN A 165 50.65 17.35 -28.55
CA GLN A 165 52.06 16.98 -28.39
C GLN A 165 52.78 16.81 -29.73
N LYS A 166 52.18 16.08 -30.68
CA LYS A 166 52.75 15.93 -32.03
C LYS A 166 52.90 17.26 -32.78
N LEU A 167 51.96 18.18 -32.60
CA LEU A 167 52.04 19.50 -33.22
C LEU A 167 53.13 20.35 -32.56
N THR A 168 53.25 20.31 -31.24
CA THR A 168 54.34 20.95 -30.49
C THR A 168 55.71 20.44 -30.95
N ASP A 169 55.91 19.12 -31.01
CA ASP A 169 57.17 18.52 -31.48
C ASP A 169 57.51 18.96 -32.92
N ASN A 170 56.49 19.09 -33.78
CA ASN A 170 56.68 19.58 -35.15
C ASN A 170 57.06 21.07 -35.19
N ILE A 171 56.46 21.90 -34.33
CA ILE A 171 56.81 23.32 -34.20
C ILE A 171 58.27 23.45 -33.75
N ASP A 172 58.67 22.76 -32.70
CA ASP A 172 60.06 22.77 -32.19
C ASP A 172 61.07 22.36 -33.28
N ASN A 173 60.73 21.35 -34.08
CA ASN A 173 61.58 20.93 -35.21
C ASN A 173 61.64 22.00 -36.31
N LYS A 174 60.52 22.69 -36.59
CA LYS A 174 60.48 23.78 -37.57
C LYS A 174 61.25 25.01 -37.07
N GLU A 175 61.17 25.35 -35.79
CA GLU A 175 61.96 26.42 -35.17
C GLU A 175 63.46 26.14 -35.32
N LYS A 176 63.93 24.93 -34.98
CA LYS A 176 65.33 24.53 -35.19
C LYS A 176 65.78 24.66 -36.65
N LEU A 177 64.91 24.32 -37.61
CA LEU A 177 65.20 24.48 -39.03
C LEU A 177 65.28 25.94 -39.44
N VAL A 178 64.39 26.80 -38.93
CA VAL A 178 64.40 28.24 -39.16
C VAL A 178 65.68 28.86 -38.58
N ASP A 179 66.06 28.50 -37.36
CA ASP A 179 67.31 28.97 -36.74
C ASP A 179 68.53 28.58 -37.58
N ALA A 180 68.59 27.31 -38.03
CA ALA A 180 69.66 26.83 -38.89
C ALA A 180 69.71 27.54 -40.26
N GLN A 181 68.54 27.84 -40.84
CA GLN A 181 68.47 28.61 -42.09
C GLN A 181 68.87 30.07 -41.90
N THR A 182 68.45 30.69 -40.79
CA THR A 182 68.83 32.07 -40.41
C THR A 182 70.34 32.18 -40.27
N ALA A 183 70.99 31.26 -39.53
CA ALA A 183 72.43 31.23 -39.38
C ALA A 183 73.17 31.08 -40.72
N ARG A 184 72.66 30.25 -41.63
CA ARG A 184 73.22 30.12 -42.99
C ARG A 184 73.05 31.40 -43.82
N LEU A 185 71.92 32.09 -43.68
CA LEU A 185 71.70 33.37 -44.35
C LEU A 185 72.70 34.42 -43.83
N GLU A 186 72.92 34.50 -42.52
CA GLU A 186 73.93 35.38 -41.92
C GLU A 186 75.35 35.06 -42.43
N GLU A 187 75.70 33.77 -42.55
CA GLU A 187 76.97 33.34 -43.12
C GLU A 187 77.11 33.78 -44.59
N VAL A 188 76.11 33.52 -45.42
CA VAL A 188 76.09 33.94 -46.84
C VAL A 188 76.11 35.47 -46.98
N GLU A 189 75.41 36.21 -46.12
CA GLU A 189 75.45 37.68 -46.09
C GLU A 189 76.84 38.20 -45.73
N THR A 190 77.54 37.53 -44.80
CA THR A 190 78.92 37.85 -44.44
C THR A 190 79.86 37.59 -45.62
N GLU A 191 79.79 36.43 -46.27
CA GLU A 191 80.56 36.11 -47.48
C GLU A 191 80.29 37.12 -48.61
N LEU A 192 79.03 37.51 -48.81
CA LEU A 192 78.64 38.52 -49.80
C LEU A 192 79.22 39.90 -49.46
N GLY A 193 79.31 40.22 -48.16
CA GLY A 193 79.96 41.43 -47.65
C GLY A 193 81.46 41.46 -47.93
N GLU A 194 82.15 40.33 -47.80
CA GLU A 194 83.58 40.18 -48.09
C GLU A 194 83.89 40.25 -49.60
N LEU A 195 82.96 39.81 -50.45
CA LEU A 195 83.04 39.93 -51.91
C LEU A 195 82.61 41.31 -52.44
N LYS A 196 82.12 42.20 -51.55
CA LYS A 196 81.73 43.56 -51.91
C LYS A 196 82.99 44.39 -52.18
N PRO A 197 83.15 45.04 -53.36
CA PRO A 197 84.33 45.85 -53.64
C PRO A 197 84.52 46.95 -52.59
N PRO A 198 85.77 47.32 -52.22
CA PRO A 198 86.01 48.37 -51.24
C PRO A 198 85.36 49.70 -51.65
N GLU A 199 84.79 50.43 -50.68
CA GLU A 199 84.49 51.84 -50.87
C GLU A 199 85.80 52.58 -51.17
N LEU A 200 86.01 52.91 -52.44
CA LEU A 200 87.06 53.81 -52.87
C LEU A 200 86.71 55.22 -52.41
N GLY A 201 87.20 55.58 -51.22
CA GLY A 201 87.44 56.96 -50.84
C GLY A 201 88.47 57.60 -51.79
N SER A 202 88.09 58.73 -52.38
CA SER A 202 88.98 59.78 -52.87
C SER A 202 90.18 59.34 -53.73
N GLY A 203 89.92 59.06 -55.01
CA GLY A 203 90.95 58.99 -56.05
C GLY A 203 90.31 59.21 -57.41
N GLY A 204 90.41 60.43 -57.92
CA GLY A 204 89.70 60.87 -59.12
C GLY A 204 89.93 59.98 -60.34
N PHE A 205 88.83 59.45 -60.86
CA PHE A 205 88.70 59.10 -62.27
C PHE A 205 87.48 59.82 -62.82
N ALA A 206 87.75 60.97 -63.42
CA ALA A 206 86.82 61.63 -64.31
C ALA A 206 86.71 60.78 -65.59
N THR A 207 85.55 60.14 -65.78
CA THR A 207 85.05 59.77 -67.10
C THR A 207 83.72 60.48 -67.32
N GLU A 208 83.77 61.81 -67.30
CA GLU A 208 82.97 62.54 -68.28
C GLU A 208 83.66 62.26 -69.63
N GLU A 209 83.06 61.41 -70.46
CA GLU A 209 83.30 61.48 -71.90
C GLU A 209 82.99 62.92 -72.32
N ARG A 210 84.03 63.76 -72.39
CA ARG A 210 83.90 65.15 -72.78
C ARG A 210 83.68 65.18 -74.28
N THR A 211 82.45 64.91 -74.70
CA THR A 211 82.02 64.98 -76.09
C THR A 211 82.41 66.34 -76.65
N THR A 212 83.31 66.32 -77.64
CA THR A 212 83.90 67.51 -78.25
C THR A 212 83.39 67.62 -79.67
N CYS A 213 82.88 68.80 -80.06
CA CYS A 213 82.48 69.03 -81.45
C CYS A 213 83.70 68.94 -82.36
N PRO A 214 83.75 68.00 -83.32
CA PRO A 214 84.89 67.83 -84.21
C PRO A 214 85.09 69.01 -85.17
N MET A 215 84.07 69.85 -85.37
CA MET A 215 84.14 71.00 -86.28
C MET A 215 84.66 72.30 -85.62
N CYS A 216 84.41 72.53 -84.33
CA CYS A 216 84.79 73.80 -83.68
C CYS A 216 85.42 73.66 -82.28
N GLY A 217 85.65 72.44 -81.81
CA GLY A 217 86.29 72.17 -80.52
C GLY A 217 85.44 72.53 -79.29
N ALA A 218 84.15 72.86 -79.44
CA ALA A 218 83.28 73.14 -78.31
C ALA A 218 83.00 71.85 -77.49
N VAL A 219 82.99 71.96 -76.16
CA VAL A 219 82.85 70.84 -75.22
C VAL A 219 81.77 71.08 -74.18
N GLY A 220 81.31 70.00 -73.52
CA GLY A 220 80.42 70.07 -72.36
C GLY A 220 79.04 70.64 -72.70
N HIS A 221 78.61 71.70 -71.99
CA HIS A 221 77.26 72.29 -72.12
C HIS A 221 76.88 72.75 -73.54
N ASN A 222 77.88 72.90 -74.42
CA ASN A 222 77.72 73.32 -75.81
C ASN A 222 77.36 72.17 -76.75
N ILE A 223 77.33 70.92 -76.27
CA ILE A 223 76.87 69.76 -77.02
C ILE A 223 75.51 69.32 -76.46
N LYS A 224 74.51 69.21 -77.34
CA LYS A 224 73.18 68.69 -76.99
C LYS A 224 72.97 67.33 -77.65
N GLN A 225 72.60 66.32 -76.88
CA GLN A 225 72.18 65.04 -77.45
C GLN A 225 70.70 65.11 -77.85
N ILE A 226 70.39 64.70 -79.07
CA ILE A 226 69.02 64.62 -79.61
C ILE A 226 68.81 63.27 -80.29
N GLU A 227 67.55 62.88 -80.45
CA GLU A 227 67.21 61.67 -81.21
C GLU A 227 67.33 61.92 -82.72
N ASP A 228 68.05 61.05 -83.40
CA ASP A 228 68.16 61.00 -84.85
C ASP A 228 67.00 60.20 -85.43
N LYS A 229 65.91 60.90 -85.73
CA LYS A 229 64.70 60.31 -86.31
C LYS A 229 64.89 59.65 -87.68
N THR A 230 66.05 59.83 -88.31
CA THR A 230 66.38 59.14 -89.57
C THR A 230 66.89 57.72 -89.35
N LYS A 231 67.31 57.38 -88.12
CA LYS A 231 67.92 56.09 -87.79
C LYS A 231 67.17 55.41 -86.63
N VAL A 232 66.20 54.58 -86.97
CA VAL A 232 65.49 53.72 -86.01
C VAL A 232 66.41 52.56 -85.62
N LEU A 233 66.65 52.37 -84.32
CA LEU A 233 67.45 51.26 -83.81
C LEU A 233 66.59 50.01 -83.60
N SER A 234 65.44 50.17 -82.97
CA SER A 234 64.52 49.06 -82.67
C SER A 234 63.11 49.59 -82.39
N TYR A 235 62.12 48.71 -82.41
CA TYR A 235 60.76 49.02 -81.97
C TYR A 235 60.50 48.32 -80.63
N VAL A 236 60.02 49.08 -79.64
CA VAL A 236 59.50 48.52 -78.39
C VAL A 236 57.98 48.64 -78.47
N GLY A 237 57.32 47.56 -78.87
CA GLY A 237 55.92 47.59 -79.28
C GLY A 237 55.74 48.33 -80.61
N HIS A 238 54.80 49.27 -80.67
CA HIS A 238 54.52 50.10 -81.87
C HIS A 238 55.26 51.46 -81.89
N ILE A 239 56.19 51.69 -80.96
CA ILE A 239 56.92 52.96 -80.85
C ILE A 239 58.37 52.77 -81.32
N PRO A 240 58.84 53.50 -82.37
CA PRO A 240 60.22 53.43 -82.81
C PRO A 240 61.15 54.10 -81.79
N MET A 241 62.23 53.40 -81.41
CA MET A 241 63.35 53.99 -80.70
C MET A 241 64.42 54.44 -81.70
N TYR A 242 64.78 55.70 -81.65
CA TYR A 242 65.76 56.30 -82.54
C TYR A 242 67.16 56.30 -81.93
N ALA A 243 68.19 56.25 -82.78
CA ALA A 243 69.57 56.48 -82.36
C ALA A 243 69.70 57.89 -81.79
N LYS A 244 70.67 58.13 -80.90
CA LYS A 244 70.97 59.48 -80.41
C LYS A 244 72.17 60.04 -81.16
N LYS A 245 72.12 61.31 -81.54
CA LYS A 245 73.22 62.10 -82.11
C LYS A 245 73.49 63.34 -81.27
N HIS A 246 74.68 63.91 -81.41
CA HIS A 246 75.13 65.11 -80.73
C HIS A 246 75.11 66.30 -81.68
N VAL A 247 74.51 67.41 -81.25
CA VAL A 247 74.50 68.67 -82.00
C VAL A 247 75.25 69.72 -81.23
N CYS A 248 76.24 70.32 -81.89
CA CYS A 248 76.98 71.43 -81.32
C CYS A 248 76.15 72.73 -81.38
N LYS A 249 75.81 73.29 -80.22
CA LYS A 249 75.09 74.57 -80.11
C LYS A 249 75.88 75.77 -80.67
N LYS A 250 77.21 75.65 -80.79
CA LYS A 250 78.09 76.74 -81.23
C LYS A 250 78.19 76.84 -82.75
N CYS A 251 78.28 75.72 -83.47
CA CYS A 251 78.44 75.70 -84.93
C CYS A 251 77.34 74.95 -85.68
N GLY A 252 76.37 74.35 -84.98
CA GLY A 252 75.26 73.60 -85.58
C GLY A 252 75.62 72.21 -86.12
N TYR A 253 76.88 71.77 -86.03
CA TYR A 253 77.31 70.48 -86.57
C TYR A 253 76.74 69.31 -85.77
N GLU A 254 76.22 68.30 -86.47
CA GLU A 254 75.63 67.09 -85.91
C GLU A 254 76.55 65.88 -86.13
N PHE A 255 76.81 65.07 -85.09
CA PHE A 255 77.71 63.91 -85.14
C PHE A 255 77.32 62.82 -84.12
#